data_AF-A0A4W3H1D4-F1
#
_entry.id   AF-A0A4W3H1D4-F1
#
_cell.length_a   1.000
_cell.length_b   1.000
_cell.length_c   1.000
_cell.angle_alpha   90.00
_cell.angle_beta   90.00
_cell.angle_gamma   90.00
#
_symmetry.space_group_name_H-M   'P 1'
#
loop_
_entity.id
_entity.type
_entity.pdbx_description
1 polymer ?
#
loop_
_entity_poly.entity_id
_entity_poly.type
_entity_poly.pdbx_seq_one_letter_code
_entity_poly.pdbx_strand_id
1 'polypeptide(L)'
;FRCVSFPDSLRKPTISLKPDSRVFVGEESPEISCSGNYPGSEFSLYRDGESIGSQTAPGNSNTTTFTLSEIGAGNYWCRYNITIEGRVFVSPESERVRVSVWDSLREPTISQKPDSRASVRGEITEISCSGNYPGSVFSLYRDGEVITSQTAPGNSNTTTFTPSEIGAGDYSCRYNITIEGRVFVSPESERVNSTGKG
;
A
#
# COMPACT_ATOMS: atom_id res chain seq x y z
N PHE A 1 -1.00 -26.59 50.34
CA PHE A 1 -0.51 -25.35 49.73
C PHE A 1 0.17 -25.69 48.41
N ARG A 2 -0.50 -25.45 47.27
CA ARG A 2 0.15 -25.56 45.95
C ARG A 2 1.02 -24.32 45.79
N CYS A 3 2.31 -24.52 45.56
CA CYS A 3 3.21 -23.45 45.14
C CYS A 3 2.71 -22.98 43.78
N VAL A 4 2.20 -21.75 43.71
CA VAL A 4 1.89 -21.09 42.44
C VAL A 4 3.25 -20.77 41.83
N SER A 5 3.64 -21.49 40.79
CA SER A 5 4.81 -21.14 39.99
C SER A 5 4.60 -19.70 39.52
N PHE A 6 5.51 -18.79 39.90
CA PHE A 6 5.61 -17.50 39.24
C PHE A 6 5.57 -17.74 37.72
N PRO A 7 4.79 -16.97 36.94
CA PRO A 7 4.92 -17.05 35.51
C PRO A 7 6.40 -16.82 35.17
N ASP A 8 6.99 -17.73 34.40
CA ASP A 8 8.23 -17.44 33.68
C ASP A 8 8.06 -16.04 33.08
N SER A 9 9.03 -15.15 33.33
CA SER A 9 8.87 -13.71 33.12
C SER A 9 8.22 -13.42 31.76
N LEU A 10 7.22 -12.54 31.75
CA LEU A 10 6.52 -12.14 30.53
C LEU A 10 7.55 -11.64 29.52
N ARG A 11 7.64 -12.32 28.36
CA ARG A 11 8.60 -11.94 27.32
C ARG A 11 8.02 -10.78 26.53
N LYS A 12 8.90 -9.93 26.00
CA LYS A 12 8.50 -8.89 25.04
C LYS A 12 7.79 -9.56 23.85
N PRO A 13 6.63 -9.06 23.41
CA PRO A 13 5.96 -9.62 22.25
C PRO A 13 6.70 -9.25 20.96
N THR A 14 6.36 -9.99 19.91
CA THR A 14 6.75 -9.67 18.53
C THR A 14 5.60 -8.94 17.84
N ILE A 15 5.95 -8.02 16.95
CA ILE A 15 5.01 -7.29 16.10
C ILE A 15 5.37 -7.58 14.64
N SER A 16 4.36 -7.79 13.81
CA SER A 16 4.51 -8.07 12.37
C SER A 16 3.40 -7.40 11.59
N LEU A 17 3.67 -7.06 10.34
CA LEU A 17 2.68 -6.51 9.41
C LEU A 17 2.42 -7.51 8.28
N LYS A 18 1.20 -7.49 7.76
CA LYS A 18 0.84 -8.19 6.53
C LYS A 18 0.16 -7.22 5.57
N PRO A 19 0.73 -6.97 4.37
CA PRO A 19 1.99 -7.52 3.86
C PRO A 19 3.21 -7.14 4.74
N ASP A 20 4.28 -7.94 4.66
CA ASP A 20 5.56 -7.69 5.38
C ASP A 20 6.30 -6.51 4.73
N SER A 21 5.73 -5.33 4.95
CA SER A 21 6.18 -4.04 4.44
C SER A 21 6.06 -3.02 5.54
N ARG A 22 6.88 -1.98 5.42
CA ARG A 22 6.85 -0.79 6.27
C ARG A 22 6.37 0.44 5.51
N VAL A 23 6.16 0.29 4.21
CA VAL A 23 5.69 1.34 3.31
C VAL A 23 4.32 0.96 2.76
N PHE A 24 3.39 1.90 2.87
CA PHE A 24 2.02 1.79 2.41
C PHE A 24 1.65 3.07 1.67
N VAL A 25 0.63 3.00 0.82
CA VAL A 25 -0.05 4.18 0.28
C VAL A 25 -1.38 4.37 1.01
N GLY A 26 -1.94 5.58 0.96
CA GLY A 26 -3.24 5.88 1.54
C GLY A 26 -4.30 4.86 1.09
N GLU A 27 -5.26 4.60 1.98
CA GLU A 27 -6.34 3.60 1.82
C GLU A 27 -5.90 2.13 2.00
N GLU A 28 -4.61 1.83 2.15
CA GLU A 28 -4.20 0.47 2.53
C GLU A 28 -4.58 0.15 3.99
N SER A 29 -5.11 -1.05 4.19
CA SER A 29 -5.54 -1.59 5.50
C SER A 29 -4.75 -2.86 5.83
N PRO A 30 -3.45 -2.75 6.17
CA PRO A 30 -2.64 -3.89 6.55
C PRO A 30 -3.09 -4.48 7.88
N GLU A 31 -2.88 -5.78 8.02
CA GLU A 31 -3.04 -6.48 9.28
C GLU A 31 -1.78 -6.29 10.14
N ILE A 32 -1.95 -5.89 11.40
CA ILE A 32 -0.86 -5.80 12.36
C ILE A 32 -1.04 -6.91 13.38
N SER A 33 -0.11 -7.86 13.45
CA SER A 33 -0.18 -8.98 14.37
C SER A 33 0.81 -8.85 15.51
N CYS A 34 0.34 -9.11 16.72
CA CYS A 34 1.14 -9.14 17.94
C CYS A 34 1.12 -10.53 18.55
N SER A 35 2.30 -11.07 18.87
CA SER A 35 2.45 -12.42 19.43
C SER A 35 3.30 -12.41 20.68
N GLY A 36 2.76 -12.96 21.77
CA GLY A 36 3.40 -13.08 23.08
C GLY A 36 3.71 -14.54 23.43
N ASN A 37 4.06 -14.83 24.69
CA ASN A 37 4.33 -16.20 25.13
C ASN A 37 3.22 -16.81 26.01
N TYR A 38 2.09 -16.11 26.17
CA TYR A 38 0.94 -16.60 26.94
C TYR A 38 -0.34 -16.61 26.08
N PRO A 39 -1.02 -17.75 25.94
CA PRO A 39 -2.30 -17.83 25.25
C PRO A 39 -3.41 -17.05 25.96
N GLY A 40 -4.39 -16.56 25.22
CA GLY A 40 -5.52 -15.83 25.80
C GLY A 40 -5.16 -14.44 26.35
N SER A 41 -3.96 -13.93 26.07
CA SER A 41 -3.50 -12.62 26.53
C SER A 41 -4.31 -11.48 25.90
N GLU A 42 -4.48 -10.39 26.64
CA GLU A 42 -5.00 -9.14 26.09
C GLU A 42 -3.85 -8.31 25.55
N PHE A 43 -3.82 -8.10 24.23
CA PHE A 43 -2.82 -7.27 23.57
C PHE A 43 -3.34 -5.85 23.38
N SER A 44 -2.45 -4.88 23.52
CA SER A 44 -2.70 -3.47 23.22
C SER A 44 -1.71 -2.99 22.15
N LEU A 45 -2.24 -2.38 21.09
CA LEU A 45 -1.47 -1.79 20.00
C LEU A 45 -1.35 -0.27 20.20
N TYR A 46 -0.17 0.26 19.93
CA TYR A 46 0.16 1.66 20.07
C TYR A 46 0.82 2.21 18.80
N ARG A 47 0.64 3.51 18.55
CA ARG A 47 1.34 4.30 17.53
C ARG A 47 1.83 5.59 18.16
N ASP A 48 3.15 5.82 18.09
CA ASP A 48 3.80 7.04 18.63
C ASP A 48 3.44 7.39 20.08
N GLY A 49 3.12 6.35 20.88
CA GLY A 49 2.77 6.49 22.29
C GLY A 49 1.27 6.54 22.56
N GLU A 50 0.44 6.70 21.52
CA GLU A 50 -1.02 6.68 21.63
C GLU A 50 -1.57 5.25 21.48
N SER A 51 -2.57 4.91 22.28
CA SER A 51 -3.26 3.62 22.19
C SER A 51 -4.19 3.60 21.00
N ILE A 52 -3.96 2.67 20.08
CA ILE A 52 -4.83 2.43 18.92
C ILE A 52 -6.02 1.53 19.31
N GLY A 53 -5.78 0.54 20.15
CA GLY A 53 -6.82 -0.37 20.62
C GLY A 53 -6.25 -1.60 21.30
N SER A 54 -7.14 -2.39 21.91
CA SER A 54 -6.81 -3.65 22.58
C SER A 54 -7.68 -4.79 22.05
N GLN A 55 -7.12 -5.99 21.99
CA GLN A 55 -7.82 -7.21 21.61
C GLN A 55 -7.31 -8.40 22.42
N THR A 56 -8.23 -9.25 22.86
CA THR A 56 -7.90 -10.49 23.55
C THR A 56 -7.65 -11.60 22.52
N ALA A 57 -6.50 -12.25 22.60
CA ALA A 57 -6.22 -13.43 21.78
C ALA A 57 -7.16 -14.58 22.18
N PRO A 58 -7.54 -15.46 21.23
CA PRO A 58 -8.27 -16.69 21.57
C PRO A 58 -7.55 -17.49 22.67
N GLY A 59 -8.29 -18.21 23.52
CA GLY A 59 -7.71 -18.91 24.68
C GLY A 59 -6.63 -19.95 24.35
N ASN A 60 -6.60 -20.45 23.11
CA ASN A 60 -5.61 -21.37 22.57
C ASN A 60 -4.55 -20.71 21.66
N SER A 61 -4.57 -19.38 21.53
CA SER A 61 -3.66 -18.59 20.70
C SER A 61 -2.90 -17.57 21.55
N ASN A 62 -1.62 -17.41 21.27
CA ASN A 62 -0.77 -16.37 21.84
C ASN A 62 -0.61 -15.16 20.89
N THR A 63 -1.43 -15.09 19.85
CA THR A 63 -1.35 -14.06 18.80
C THR A 63 -2.72 -13.44 18.59
N THR A 64 -2.74 -12.12 18.38
CA THR A 64 -3.91 -11.40 17.88
C THR A 64 -3.54 -10.52 16.70
N THR A 65 -4.53 -10.20 15.88
CA THR A 65 -4.36 -9.40 14.67
C THR A 65 -5.31 -8.20 14.73
N PHE A 66 -4.76 -7.01 14.54
CA PHE A 66 -5.45 -5.74 14.47
C PHE A 66 -5.67 -5.38 12.99
N THR A 67 -6.93 -5.16 12.62
CA THR A 67 -7.33 -4.60 11.33
C THR A 67 -7.66 -3.13 11.54
N LEU A 68 -6.85 -2.25 10.95
CA LEU A 68 -7.09 -0.81 10.98
C LEU A 68 -7.93 -0.41 9.76
N SER A 69 -8.85 0.54 9.93
CA SER A 69 -9.59 1.10 8.79
C SER A 69 -8.65 1.82 7.81
N GLU A 70 -7.65 2.52 8.36
CA GLU A 70 -6.60 3.19 7.60
C GLU A 70 -5.27 3.08 8.36
N ILE A 71 -4.19 2.75 7.65
CA ILE A 71 -2.84 2.82 8.21
C ILE A 71 -2.38 4.28 8.25
N GLY A 72 -1.78 4.68 9.38
CA GLY A 72 -1.11 5.98 9.48
C GLY A 72 0.39 5.81 9.57
N ALA A 73 1.13 6.85 9.19
CA ALA A 73 2.57 6.89 9.43
C ALA A 73 2.84 6.96 10.94
N GLY A 74 3.93 6.35 11.39
CA GLY A 74 4.31 6.37 12.81
C GLY A 74 5.08 5.13 13.26
N ASN A 75 5.45 5.11 14.54
CA ASN A 75 6.13 3.97 15.15
C ASN A 75 5.12 3.10 15.90
N TYR A 76 4.84 1.92 15.34
CA TYR A 76 3.94 0.94 15.91
C TYR A 76 4.67 0.01 16.87
N TRP A 77 4.01 -0.30 17.99
CA TRP A 77 4.49 -1.27 18.97
C TRP A 77 3.32 -1.83 19.76
N CYS A 78 3.52 -2.96 20.43
CA CYS A 78 2.50 -3.55 21.28
C CYS A 78 3.07 -4.14 22.56
N ARG A 79 2.17 -4.38 23.50
CA ARG A 79 2.40 -5.13 24.73
C ARG A 79 1.17 -5.97 25.01
N TYR A 80 1.27 -6.91 25.94
CA TYR A 80 0.12 -7.67 26.40
C TYR A 80 0.07 -7.75 27.92
N ASN A 81 -1.10 -8.07 28.42
CA ASN A 81 -1.31 -8.37 29.82
C ASN A 81 -1.95 -9.76 29.98
N ILE A 82 -1.73 -10.36 31.15
CA ILE A 82 -2.41 -11.59 31.58
C ILE A 82 -2.97 -11.40 32.99
N THR A 83 -4.04 -12.13 33.30
CA THR A 83 -4.62 -12.16 34.64
C THR A 83 -4.44 -13.54 35.25
N ILE A 84 -3.73 -13.63 36.37
CA ILE A 84 -3.54 -14.86 37.16
C ILE A 84 -4.06 -14.58 38.56
N GLU A 85 -5.02 -15.37 39.04
CA GLU A 85 -5.59 -15.24 40.40
C GLU A 85 -6.05 -13.81 40.73
N GLY A 86 -6.62 -13.11 39.74
CA GLY A 86 -7.13 -11.73 39.89
C GLY A 86 -6.04 -10.64 39.88
N ARG A 87 -4.78 -10.99 39.63
CA ARG A 87 -3.67 -10.03 39.47
C ARG A 87 -3.30 -9.87 38.01
N VAL A 88 -3.14 -8.63 37.58
CA VAL A 88 -2.72 -8.27 36.21
C VAL A 88 -1.20 -8.18 36.15
N PHE A 89 -0.60 -8.86 35.17
CA PHE A 89 0.82 -8.80 34.85
C PHE A 89 0.97 -8.23 33.44
N VAL A 90 1.93 -7.33 33.25
CA VAL A 90 2.13 -6.60 31.98
C VAL A 90 3.49 -6.96 31.39
N SER A 91 3.51 -7.27 30.10
CA SER A 91 4.75 -7.56 29.37
C SER A 91 5.59 -6.30 29.16
N PRO A 92 6.90 -6.43 28.88
CA PRO A 92 7.66 -5.37 28.23
C PRO A 92 7.05 -4.99 26.87
N GLU A 93 7.47 -3.84 26.33
CA GLU A 93 7.11 -3.39 24.98
C GLU A 93 7.80 -4.24 23.91
N SER A 94 7.12 -4.45 22.77
CA SER A 94 7.74 -5.02 21.57
C SER A 94 8.82 -4.09 20.99
N GLU A 95 9.55 -4.59 20.00
CA GLU A 95 10.28 -3.69 19.10
C GLU A 95 9.31 -2.72 18.40
N ARG A 96 9.83 -1.55 18.02
CA ARG A 96 9.09 -0.52 17.30
C ARG A 96 9.25 -0.74 15.80
N VAL A 97 8.14 -0.69 15.07
CA VAL A 97 8.14 -0.73 13.60
C VAL A 97 7.72 0.62 13.08
N ARG A 98 8.66 1.31 12.43
CA ARG A 98 8.38 2.56 11.73
C ARG A 98 7.62 2.25 10.44
N VAL A 99 6.45 2.85 10.30
CA VAL A 99 5.60 2.79 9.11
C VAL A 99 5.60 4.15 8.43
N SER A 100 5.80 4.14 7.12
CA SER A 100 5.69 5.31 6.24
C SER A 100 4.46 5.16 5.36
N VAL A 101 3.67 6.22 5.26
CA VAL A 101 2.46 6.26 4.41
C VAL A 101 2.61 7.38 3.40
N TRP A 102 2.44 7.03 2.13
CA TRP A 102 2.46 7.95 0.99
C TRP A 102 1.04 8.21 0.49
N ASP A 103 0.83 9.28 -0.27
CA ASP A 103 -0.45 9.50 -0.93
C ASP A 103 -0.78 8.36 -1.90
N SER A 104 -2.06 8.11 -2.11
CA SER A 104 -2.52 7.11 -3.09
C SER A 104 -2.17 7.55 -4.51
N LEU A 105 -1.89 6.57 -5.37
CA LEU A 105 -1.71 6.80 -6.79
C LEU A 105 -3.07 7.12 -7.41
N ARG A 106 -3.19 8.33 -7.98
CA ARG A 106 -4.43 8.76 -8.63
C ARG A 106 -4.52 8.20 -10.03
N GLU A 107 -5.74 8.16 -10.54
CA GLU A 107 -5.98 7.89 -11.96
C GLU A 107 -5.18 8.88 -12.83
N PRO A 108 -4.38 8.40 -13.79
CA PRO A 108 -3.64 9.27 -14.68
C PRO A 108 -4.55 9.93 -15.70
N THR A 109 -4.21 11.16 -16.10
CA THR A 109 -4.85 11.81 -17.24
C THR A 109 -4.17 11.35 -18.53
N ILE A 110 -4.96 10.94 -19.51
CA ILE A 110 -4.52 10.64 -20.87
C ILE A 110 -4.99 11.74 -21.83
N SER A 111 -4.14 12.11 -22.78
CA SER A 111 -4.47 13.07 -23.84
C SER A 111 -3.79 12.66 -25.14
N GLN A 112 -4.37 13.07 -26.27
CA GLN A 112 -3.83 12.79 -27.60
C GLN A 112 -3.71 14.06 -28.43
N LYS A 113 -2.71 14.10 -29.33
CA LYS A 113 -2.55 15.16 -30.34
C LYS A 113 -2.51 14.56 -31.74
N PRO A 114 -3.25 15.12 -32.72
CA PRO A 114 -4.28 16.14 -32.54
C PRO A 114 -5.48 15.61 -31.72
N ASP A 115 -6.20 16.51 -31.05
CA ASP A 115 -7.41 16.15 -30.29
C ASP A 115 -8.43 15.49 -31.22
N SER A 116 -8.92 14.29 -30.86
CA SER A 116 -9.86 13.49 -31.65
C SER A 116 -11.16 14.24 -31.96
N ARG A 117 -11.56 15.18 -31.09
CA ARG A 117 -12.75 16.02 -31.32
C ARG A 117 -12.58 17.04 -32.44
N ALA A 118 -11.34 17.37 -32.80
CA ALA A 118 -11.01 18.40 -33.79
C ALA A 118 -10.51 17.84 -35.14
N SER A 119 -10.30 16.52 -35.25
CA SER A 119 -9.67 15.92 -36.44
C SER A 119 -10.59 14.95 -37.17
N VAL A 120 -11.12 15.41 -38.32
CA VAL A 120 -11.85 14.56 -39.28
C VAL A 120 -10.89 13.66 -40.10
N ARG A 121 -9.57 13.90 -40.03
CA ARG A 121 -8.53 13.21 -40.84
C ARG A 121 -7.13 13.10 -40.18
N GLY A 122 -7.01 13.35 -38.88
CA GLY A 122 -5.70 13.44 -38.21
C GLY A 122 -5.22 12.10 -37.68
N GLU A 123 -4.08 11.62 -38.17
CA GLU A 123 -3.32 10.51 -37.58
C GLU A 123 -2.80 10.95 -36.20
N ILE A 124 -3.00 10.12 -35.16
CA ILE A 124 -2.50 10.43 -33.82
C ILE A 124 -0.98 10.57 -33.91
N THR A 125 -0.50 11.76 -33.55
CA THR A 125 0.93 12.09 -33.55
C THR A 125 1.54 11.83 -32.18
N GLU A 126 0.77 11.98 -31.10
CA GLU A 126 1.29 11.80 -29.75
C GLU A 126 0.17 11.38 -28.79
N ILE A 127 0.50 10.49 -27.85
CA ILE A 127 -0.32 10.22 -26.66
C ILE A 127 0.50 10.61 -25.43
N SER A 128 -0.06 11.45 -24.57
CA SER A 128 0.58 11.87 -23.33
C SER A 128 -0.18 11.37 -22.12
N CYS A 129 0.54 10.87 -21.13
CA CYS A 129 -0.01 10.38 -19.86
C CYS A 129 0.65 11.07 -18.68
N SER A 130 -0.17 11.56 -17.75
CA SER A 130 0.24 12.37 -16.60
C SER A 130 -0.31 11.80 -15.30
N GLY A 131 0.55 11.60 -14.30
CA GLY A 131 0.20 11.10 -12.96
C GLY A 131 0.53 12.10 -11.85
N ASN A 132 0.28 11.74 -10.59
CA ASN A 132 0.64 12.60 -9.44
C ASN A 132 2.07 12.39 -8.91
N TYR A 133 2.81 11.42 -9.43
CA TYR A 133 4.18 11.12 -8.98
C TYR A 133 5.22 11.38 -10.08
N PRO A 134 6.18 12.31 -9.85
CA PRO A 134 7.33 12.49 -10.72
C PRO A 134 8.20 11.24 -10.83
N GLY A 135 8.83 11.04 -12.00
CA GLY A 135 9.72 9.91 -12.23
C GLY A 135 9.04 8.53 -12.25
N SER A 136 7.70 8.51 -12.33
CA SER A 136 6.92 7.28 -12.47
C SER A 136 7.23 6.58 -13.79
N VAL A 137 7.04 5.26 -13.80
CA VAL A 137 7.05 4.46 -15.03
C VAL A 137 5.62 4.39 -15.55
N PHE A 138 5.38 4.94 -16.73
CA PHE A 138 4.08 4.92 -17.40
C PHE A 138 4.03 3.78 -18.41
N SER A 139 2.93 3.06 -18.44
CA SER A 139 2.61 2.03 -19.43
C SER A 139 1.41 2.48 -20.25
N LEU A 140 1.57 2.44 -21.57
CA LEU A 140 0.50 2.69 -22.53
C LEU A 140 -0.12 1.35 -22.93
N TYR A 141 -1.44 1.29 -22.87
CA TYR A 141 -2.24 0.14 -23.24
C TYR A 141 -2.98 0.43 -24.54
N ARG A 142 -3.14 -0.59 -25.39
CA ARG A 142 -4.02 -0.58 -26.56
C ARG A 142 -4.90 -1.81 -26.49
N ASP A 143 -6.22 -1.61 -26.51
CA ASP A 143 -7.23 -2.67 -26.45
C ASP A 143 -7.03 -3.62 -25.24
N GLY A 144 -6.47 -3.10 -24.14
CA GLY A 144 -6.17 -3.83 -22.91
C GLY A 144 -4.79 -4.46 -22.82
N GLU A 145 -3.97 -4.41 -23.88
CA GLU A 145 -2.60 -4.94 -23.89
C GLU A 145 -1.56 -3.83 -23.73
N VAL A 146 -0.52 -4.08 -22.93
CA VAL A 146 0.62 -3.14 -22.81
C VAL A 146 1.37 -3.14 -24.14
N ILE A 147 1.46 -1.97 -24.78
CA ILE A 147 2.23 -1.80 -26.02
C ILE A 147 3.62 -1.23 -25.76
N THR A 148 3.76 -0.35 -24.77
CA THR A 148 5.04 0.26 -24.42
C THR A 148 5.02 0.78 -23.00
N SER A 149 6.21 0.92 -22.40
CA SER A 149 6.40 1.49 -21.07
C SER A 149 7.64 2.36 -21.07
N GLN A 150 7.56 3.54 -20.45
CA GLN A 150 8.70 4.43 -20.31
C GLN A 150 8.64 5.24 -19.01
N THR A 151 9.81 5.52 -18.46
CA THR A 151 9.96 6.40 -17.29
C THR A 151 9.75 7.85 -17.69
N ALA A 152 9.00 8.61 -16.89
CA ALA A 152 8.86 10.04 -17.12
C ALA A 152 10.24 10.74 -17.09
N PRO A 153 10.52 11.66 -18.03
CA PRO A 153 11.83 12.28 -18.15
C PRO A 153 12.13 13.23 -16.98
N GLY A 154 13.31 13.09 -16.38
CA GLY A 154 13.76 13.95 -15.28
C GLY A 154 12.82 13.89 -14.07
N ASN A 155 12.36 15.06 -13.61
CA ASN A 155 11.37 15.21 -12.54
C ASN A 155 9.96 15.48 -13.09
N SER A 156 9.68 15.12 -14.35
CA SER A 156 8.35 15.21 -14.93
C SER A 156 7.42 14.17 -14.31
N ASN A 157 6.14 14.52 -14.20
CA ASN A 157 5.04 13.61 -13.89
C ASN A 157 4.27 13.18 -15.15
N THR A 158 4.78 13.53 -16.32
CA THR A 158 4.16 13.34 -17.62
C THR A 158 5.13 12.67 -18.57
N THR A 159 4.61 11.72 -19.35
CA THR A 159 5.33 11.10 -20.45
C THR A 159 4.56 11.25 -21.76
N THR A 160 5.28 11.24 -22.88
CA THR A 160 4.67 11.26 -24.22
C THR A 160 5.19 10.09 -25.04
N PHE A 161 4.26 9.38 -25.67
CA PHE A 161 4.46 8.27 -26.58
C PHE A 161 4.24 8.74 -28.03
N THR A 162 5.05 8.25 -28.96
CA THR A 162 5.09 8.71 -30.38
C THR A 162 4.63 7.61 -31.36
N PRO A 163 4.27 7.95 -32.62
CA PRO A 163 3.41 7.15 -33.49
C PRO A 163 3.99 5.87 -34.05
N SER A 164 5.30 5.64 -33.94
CA SER A 164 5.91 4.39 -34.43
C SER A 164 5.32 3.13 -33.76
N GLU A 165 4.54 3.31 -32.69
CA GLU A 165 3.89 2.27 -31.88
C GLU A 165 2.34 2.39 -31.88
N ILE A 166 1.76 3.37 -32.58
CA ILE A 166 0.33 3.75 -32.46
C ILE A 166 -0.44 3.35 -33.73
N GLY A 167 -1.31 2.36 -33.60
CA GLY A 167 -2.29 1.95 -34.62
C GLY A 167 -3.71 2.43 -34.30
N ALA A 168 -4.69 1.91 -35.03
CA ALA A 168 -6.10 2.00 -34.61
C ALA A 168 -6.29 1.22 -33.29
N GLY A 169 -7.13 1.73 -32.40
CA GLY A 169 -7.43 1.06 -31.13
C GLY A 169 -7.82 2.02 -30.01
N ASP A 170 -8.23 1.46 -28.88
CA ASP A 170 -8.60 2.20 -27.68
C ASP A 170 -7.41 2.22 -26.72
N TYR A 171 -6.95 3.43 -26.39
CA TYR A 171 -5.76 3.65 -25.58
C TYR A 171 -6.12 4.05 -24.15
N SER A 172 -5.40 3.47 -23.20
CA SER A 172 -5.42 3.86 -21.78
C SER A 172 -4.02 3.82 -21.18
N CYS A 173 -3.85 4.40 -20.00
CA CYS A 173 -2.57 4.49 -19.32
C CYS A 173 -2.66 4.05 -17.87
N ARG A 174 -1.55 3.49 -17.38
CA ARG A 174 -1.27 3.29 -15.95
C ARG A 174 0.13 3.78 -15.66
N TYR A 175 0.43 4.10 -14.41
CA TYR A 175 1.80 4.29 -13.97
C TYR A 175 2.07 3.56 -12.67
N ASN A 176 3.35 3.30 -12.42
CA ASN A 176 3.81 2.73 -11.18
C ASN A 176 4.98 3.51 -10.60
N ILE A 177 5.12 3.40 -9.28
CA ILE A 177 6.25 3.90 -8.51
C ILE A 177 6.84 2.78 -7.67
N THR A 178 8.13 2.87 -7.38
CA THR A 178 8.81 1.97 -6.45
C THR A 178 9.26 2.75 -5.23
N ILE A 179 8.78 2.37 -4.04
CA ILE A 179 9.18 2.97 -2.78
C ILE A 179 9.74 1.86 -1.90
N GLU A 180 11.01 1.98 -1.49
CA GLU A 180 11.72 0.99 -0.65
C GLU A 180 11.58 -0.45 -1.16
N GLY A 181 11.59 -0.64 -2.49
CA GLY A 181 11.49 -1.96 -3.15
C GLY A 181 10.07 -2.48 -3.34
N ARG A 182 9.03 -1.80 -2.83
CA ARG A 182 7.62 -2.13 -3.08
C ARG A 182 7.09 -1.34 -4.28
N VAL A 183 6.44 -2.03 -5.21
CA VAL A 183 5.82 -1.44 -6.40
C VAL A 183 4.35 -1.12 -6.11
N PHE A 184 3.95 0.11 -6.41
CA PHE A 184 2.57 0.56 -6.35
C PHE A 184 2.11 0.95 -7.75
N VAL A 185 0.89 0.55 -8.13
CA VAL A 185 0.34 0.75 -9.48
C VAL A 185 -0.93 1.59 -9.39
N SER A 186 -1.05 2.58 -10.26
CA SER A 186 -2.23 3.43 -10.35
C SER A 186 -3.47 2.67 -10.85
N PRO A 187 -4.67 3.23 -10.65
CA PRO A 187 -5.82 2.93 -11.49
C PRO A 187 -5.51 3.13 -12.99
N GLU A 188 -6.34 2.52 -13.85
CA GLU A 188 -6.34 2.77 -15.29
C GLU A 188 -7.00 4.12 -15.58
N SER A 189 -6.44 4.90 -16.50
CA SER A 189 -7.06 6.13 -16.98
C SER A 189 -8.37 5.87 -17.73
N GLU A 190 -9.12 6.95 -17.93
CA GLU A 190 -10.03 7.09 -19.07
C GLU A 190 -9.41 6.64 -20.40
N ARG A 191 -10.27 6.40 -21.40
CA ARG A 191 -9.86 5.88 -22.72
C ARG A 191 -9.93 6.94 -23.80
N VAL A 192 -9.01 6.87 -24.75
CA VAL A 192 -9.01 7.69 -25.97
C VAL A 192 -8.89 6.80 -27.21
N ASN A 193 -9.65 7.12 -28.25
CA ASN A 193 -9.76 6.25 -29.43
C ASN A 193 -8.93 6.79 -30.59
N SER A 194 -8.17 5.91 -31.22
CA SER A 194 -7.48 6.15 -32.48
C SER A 194 -8.21 5.47 -33.62
N THR A 195 -8.65 6.23 -34.61
CA THR A 195 -9.21 5.68 -35.85
C THR A 195 -8.09 5.55 -36.89
N GLY A 196 -7.80 4.31 -37.30
CA GLY A 196 -6.90 4.07 -38.43
C GLY A 196 -7.52 4.53 -39.75
N LYS A 197 -6.69 4.83 -40.75
CA LYS A 197 -7.16 5.01 -42.14
C LYS A 197 -7.81 3.71 -42.63
N GLY A 198 -9.04 3.82 -43.14
CA GLY A 198 -9.59 2.88 -44.11
C GLY A 198 -8.95 3.07 -45.48
#